data_AF-A0A5J4F7G3-F1
#
_entry.id   AF-A0A5J4F7G3-F1
#
_cell.length_a   1.000
_cell.length_b   1.000
_cell.length_c   1.000
_cell.angle_alpha   90.00
_cell.angle_beta   90.00
_cell.angle_gamma   90.00
#
_symmetry.space_group_name_H-M   'P 1'
#
loop_
_entity.id
_entity.type
_entity.pdbx_description
1 polymer ?
#
loop_
_entity_poly.entity_id
_entity_poly.type
_entity_poly.pdbx_seq_one_letter_code
_entity_poly.pdbx_strand_id
1 'polypeptide(L)'
;MKWPKWKFNRIETVILRILGVGLFGAAAYGVNLGYQTFWVNRDIICFVKEDVTAHKLFEEIEDKWRNELKLADSTSRMSLPPRIAALQEIRRELTDQEWPDCAAKAKESLTESMDSMIDGFIAFLDSDNSDTFVSFYIEEGKKHMTMFH
;
A
#
# COMPACT_ATOMS: atom_id res chain seq x y z
N MET A 1 14.27 -55.54 -25.44
CA MET A 1 14.54 -54.20 -24.87
C MET A 1 15.87 -54.30 -24.12
N LYS A 2 17.06 -53.91 -24.63
CA LYS A 2 17.57 -52.61 -25.14
C LYS A 2 17.21 -51.47 -24.18
N TRP A 3 18.13 -50.84 -23.43
CA TRP A 3 19.48 -50.35 -23.80
C TRP A 3 20.53 -50.39 -22.65
N PRO A 4 21.84 -50.28 -22.96
CA PRO A 4 22.97 -50.47 -22.04
C PRO A 4 23.63 -49.18 -21.50
N LYS A 5 24.42 -49.37 -20.44
CA LYS A 5 25.25 -48.40 -19.69
C LYS A 5 26.42 -47.84 -20.51
N TRP A 6 26.77 -46.55 -20.36
CA TRP A 6 28.16 -46.05 -20.39
C TRP A 6 28.33 -44.73 -19.57
N LYS A 7 29.36 -44.69 -18.71
CA LYS A 7 29.91 -43.52 -18.00
C LYS A 7 31.10 -42.98 -18.79
N PHE A 8 31.27 -41.66 -18.99
CA PHE A 8 32.54 -40.95 -19.24
C PHE A 8 32.23 -39.42 -19.29
N ASN A 9 33.14 -38.46 -19.08
CA ASN A 9 34.10 -38.20 -18.01
C ASN A 9 34.42 -36.68 -18.03
N ARG A 10 34.97 -36.18 -16.93
CA ARG A 10 35.29 -34.78 -16.60
C ARG A 10 36.40 -34.21 -17.52
N ILE A 11 36.11 -33.69 -18.72
CA ILE A 11 37.05 -32.87 -19.57
C ILE A 11 36.33 -31.92 -20.57
N GLU A 12 35.04 -32.13 -20.92
CA GLU A 12 34.40 -31.39 -22.04
C GLU A 12 33.77 -30.02 -21.73
N THR A 13 33.69 -29.54 -20.50
CA THR A 13 32.95 -28.27 -20.22
C THR A 13 33.80 -27.08 -19.79
N VAL A 14 35.13 -27.25 -19.66
CA VAL A 14 36.04 -26.18 -19.22
C VAL A 14 36.58 -25.33 -20.39
N ILE A 15 36.56 -25.81 -21.64
CA ILE A 15 37.33 -25.20 -22.74
C ILE A 15 36.57 -24.13 -23.56
N LEU A 16 35.24 -24.03 -23.53
CA LEU A 16 34.52 -22.98 -24.26
C LEU A 16 34.01 -21.83 -23.37
N ARG A 17 34.59 -21.69 -22.17
CA ARG A 17 34.46 -20.50 -21.32
C ARG A 17 35.48 -19.38 -21.62
N ILE A 18 36.45 -19.53 -22.52
CA ILE A 18 37.61 -18.62 -22.52
C ILE A 18 37.87 -17.85 -23.84
N LEU A 19 37.45 -18.27 -25.04
CA LEU A 19 37.94 -17.65 -26.29
C LEU A 19 36.86 -17.32 -27.36
N GLY A 20 35.71 -16.80 -26.94
CA GLY A 20 34.69 -16.24 -27.84
C GLY A 20 34.29 -14.79 -27.52
N VAL A 21 35.08 -14.12 -26.67
CA VAL A 21 35.06 -12.67 -26.52
C VAL A 21 35.80 -12.09 -27.72
N GLY A 22 35.10 -11.39 -28.61
CA GLY A 22 35.74 -10.53 -29.61
C GLY A 22 35.27 -10.75 -31.04
N LEU A 23 34.36 -9.87 -31.46
CA LEU A 23 34.08 -9.50 -32.85
C LEU A 23 33.32 -10.51 -33.71
N PHE A 24 31.98 -10.38 -33.71
CA PHE A 24 31.10 -10.28 -34.90
C PHE A 24 29.69 -9.97 -34.34
N GLY A 25 29.42 -8.76 -33.84
CA GLY A 25 29.29 -7.56 -34.67
C GLY A 25 27.84 -7.23 -35.07
N ALA A 26 26.87 -8.13 -34.91
CA ALA A 26 25.47 -7.84 -35.27
C ALA A 26 24.36 -8.52 -34.43
N ALA A 27 24.71 -9.35 -33.44
CA ALA A 27 23.74 -9.95 -32.52
C ALA A 27 23.70 -9.27 -31.13
N ALA A 28 24.19 -8.02 -31.05
CA ALA A 28 24.30 -7.26 -29.81
C ALA A 28 22.97 -6.70 -29.27
N TYR A 29 21.83 -6.94 -29.94
CA TYR A 29 20.52 -6.40 -29.53
C TYR A 29 19.46 -7.46 -29.14
N GLY A 30 19.75 -8.77 -29.22
CA GLY A 30 18.67 -9.77 -29.21
C GLY A 30 18.59 -10.74 -28.02
N VAL A 31 19.67 -10.99 -27.27
CA VAL A 31 19.72 -12.20 -26.40
C VAL A 31 20.10 -11.90 -24.93
N ASN A 32 20.27 -10.63 -24.56
CA ASN A 32 20.48 -10.22 -23.16
C ASN A 32 19.18 -9.97 -22.36
N LEU A 33 18.01 -10.18 -22.97
CA LEU A 33 16.69 -9.84 -22.39
C LEU A 33 15.87 -11.06 -21.93
N GLY A 34 16.45 -12.27 -21.90
CA GLY A 34 15.71 -13.50 -21.55
C GLY A 34 15.89 -13.99 -20.11
N TYR A 35 17.00 -13.66 -19.45
CA TYR A 35 17.35 -14.21 -18.12
C TYR A 35 17.38 -13.19 -16.99
N GLN A 36 17.18 -11.88 -17.28
CA GLN A 36 17.21 -10.82 -16.27
C GLN A 36 15.83 -10.26 -15.87
N THR A 37 14.72 -10.76 -16.41
CA THR A 37 13.39 -10.17 -16.16
C THR A 37 12.48 -10.94 -15.19
N PHE A 38 12.93 -12.03 -14.57
CA PHE A 38 12.11 -12.74 -13.56
C PHE A 38 12.34 -12.25 -12.11
N TRP A 39 13.24 -11.29 -11.89
CA TRP A 39 13.53 -10.73 -10.56
C TRP A 39 13.22 -9.23 -10.48
N VAL A 40 12.24 -8.76 -11.25
CA VAL A 40 11.77 -7.37 -11.13
C VAL A 40 10.53 -7.35 -10.24
N ASN A 41 10.59 -6.58 -9.15
CA ASN A 41 9.55 -6.32 -8.15
C ASN A 41 9.18 -7.48 -7.24
N ARG A 42 10.14 -7.90 -6.41
CA ARG A 42 9.78 -8.27 -5.05
C ARG A 42 9.51 -6.96 -4.30
N ASP A 43 8.33 -6.38 -4.53
CA ASP A 43 7.83 -5.33 -3.65
C ASP A 43 8.01 -5.84 -2.22
N ILE A 44 8.50 -5.00 -1.32
CA ILE A 44 8.55 -5.29 0.10
C ILE A 44 7.08 -5.29 0.56
N ILE A 45 6.39 -6.39 0.31
CA ILE A 45 4.98 -6.56 0.64
C ILE A 45 4.91 -6.70 2.16
N CYS A 46 4.29 -5.72 2.80
CA CYS A 46 3.91 -5.80 4.20
C CYS A 46 2.76 -6.80 4.36
N PHE A 47 3.02 -7.94 5.00
CA PHE A 47 1.98 -8.90 5.34
C PHE A 47 1.50 -8.67 6.77
N VAL A 48 0.18 -8.62 6.95
CA VAL A 48 -0.46 -8.50 8.25
C VAL A 48 -0.84 -9.88 8.80
N LYS A 49 -1.29 -10.76 7.93
CA LYS A 49 -1.58 -12.18 8.20
C LYS A 49 -1.09 -13.04 7.02
N GLU A 50 -1.14 -14.36 7.19
CA GLU A 50 -0.82 -15.30 6.11
C GLU A 50 -1.70 -14.99 4.89
N ASP A 51 -1.07 -14.52 3.80
CA ASP A 51 -1.69 -14.12 2.53
C ASP A 51 -2.53 -12.81 2.53
N VAL A 52 -2.47 -11.97 3.58
CA VAL A 52 -3.14 -10.65 3.60
C VAL A 52 -2.10 -9.53 3.66
N THR A 53 -2.10 -8.67 2.65
CA THR A 53 -1.22 -7.50 2.59
C THR A 53 -1.80 -6.33 3.37
N ALA A 54 -0.94 -5.53 4.00
CA ALA A 54 -1.33 -4.33 4.72
C ALA A 54 -2.04 -3.33 3.80
N HIS A 55 -1.57 -3.24 2.55
CA HIS A 55 -2.18 -2.39 1.53
C HIS A 55 -3.68 -2.70 1.33
N LYS A 56 -4.04 -3.98 1.21
CA LYS A 56 -5.43 -4.39 1.04
C LYS A 56 -6.31 -4.04 2.24
N LEU A 57 -5.78 -4.21 3.46
CA LEU A 57 -6.53 -3.84 4.67
C LEU A 57 -6.71 -2.32 4.79
N PHE A 58 -5.69 -1.54 4.44
CA PHE A 58 -5.83 -0.08 4.37
C PHE A 58 -6.88 0.34 3.35
N GLU A 59 -6.89 -0.25 2.16
CA GLU A 59 -7.86 0.03 1.11
C GLU A 59 -9.30 -0.27 1.58
N GLU A 60 -9.53 -1.41 2.23
CA GLU A 60 -10.86 -1.77 2.77
C GLU A 60 -11.36 -0.76 3.82
N ILE A 61 -10.48 -0.32 4.73
CA ILE A 61 -10.80 0.68 5.75
C ILE A 61 -11.02 2.06 5.13
N GLU A 62 -10.16 2.45 4.20
CA GLU A 62 -10.25 3.74 3.52
C GLU A 62 -11.54 3.85 2.70
N ASP A 63 -11.96 2.77 2.04
CA ASP A 63 -13.21 2.73 1.30
C ASP A 63 -14.43 2.94 2.22
N LYS A 64 -14.46 2.25 3.37
CA LYS A 64 -15.50 2.47 4.39
C LYS A 64 -15.48 3.91 4.88
N TRP A 65 -14.30 4.41 5.23
CA TRP A 65 -14.10 5.76 5.73
C TRP A 65 -14.58 6.81 4.72
N ARG A 66 -14.15 6.71 3.47
CA ARG A 66 -14.52 7.63 2.39
C ARG A 66 -16.01 7.63 2.11
N ASN A 67 -16.66 6.47 2.17
CA ASN A 67 -18.10 6.36 1.99
C ASN A 67 -18.85 7.06 3.12
N GLU A 68 -18.47 6.81 4.38
CA GLU A 68 -19.11 7.49 5.51
C GLU A 68 -18.78 9.00 5.55
N LEU A 69 -17.55 9.38 5.16
CA LEU A 69 -17.12 10.77 5.07
C LEU A 69 -17.97 11.56 4.08
N LYS A 70 -18.29 10.99 2.91
CA LYS A 70 -19.22 11.59 1.94
C LYS A 70 -20.62 11.80 2.52
N LEU A 71 -21.09 10.86 3.34
CA LEU A 71 -22.38 11.00 4.03
C LEU A 71 -22.31 12.09 5.10
N ALA A 72 -21.25 12.14 5.89
CA ALA A 72 -21.04 13.16 6.92
C ALA A 72 -20.97 14.57 6.30
N ASP A 73 -20.18 14.76 5.24
CA ASP A 73 -19.99 16.04 4.56
C ASP A 73 -21.29 16.60 3.93
N SER A 74 -22.21 15.71 3.53
CA SER A 74 -23.52 16.08 3.00
C SER A 74 -24.64 16.15 4.06
N THR A 75 -24.32 15.88 5.33
CA THR A 75 -25.30 15.83 6.42
C THR A 75 -25.39 17.18 7.15
N SER A 76 -26.61 17.59 7.50
CA SER A 76 -26.81 18.82 8.28
C SER A 76 -26.29 18.69 9.71
N ARG A 77 -25.90 19.82 10.32
CA ARG A 77 -25.37 19.91 11.69
C ARG A 77 -26.19 19.10 12.73
N MET A 78 -27.52 19.14 12.65
CA MET A 78 -28.40 18.43 13.59
C MET A 78 -28.37 16.91 13.45
N SER A 79 -28.10 16.41 12.25
CA SER A 79 -28.09 14.97 11.93
C SER A 79 -26.68 14.38 11.83
N LEU A 80 -25.66 15.21 12.06
CA LEU A 80 -24.24 14.85 11.95
C LEU A 80 -23.71 13.96 13.11
N PRO A 81 -24.19 14.05 14.38
CA PRO A 81 -23.62 13.23 15.46
C PRO A 81 -23.63 11.71 15.22
N PRO A 82 -24.69 11.09 14.66
CA PRO A 82 -24.64 9.68 14.26
C PRO A 82 -23.57 9.35 13.22
N ARG A 83 -23.28 10.29 12.30
CA ARG A 83 -22.24 10.13 11.27
C ARG A 83 -20.83 10.20 11.89
N ILE A 84 -20.63 11.11 12.83
CA ILE A 84 -19.38 11.20 13.60
C ILE A 84 -19.13 9.90 14.37
N ALA A 85 -20.17 9.32 15.00
CA ALA A 85 -20.04 8.04 15.69
C ALA A 85 -19.64 6.90 14.76
N ALA A 86 -20.19 6.85 13.54
CA ALA A 86 -19.80 5.88 12.52
C ALA A 86 -18.35 6.06 12.04
N LEU A 87 -17.90 7.30 11.83
CA LEU A 87 -16.49 7.60 11.53
C LEU A 87 -15.56 7.17 12.67
N GLN A 88 -15.92 7.46 13.93
CA GLN A 88 -15.17 7.03 15.10
C GLN A 88 -15.10 5.50 15.25
N GLU A 89 -16.11 4.77 14.78
CA GLU A 89 -16.09 3.31 14.73
C GLU A 89 -15.06 2.80 13.70
N ILE A 90 -15.05 3.36 12.49
CA ILE A 90 -14.08 2.98 11.44
C ILE A 90 -12.65 3.32 11.87
N ARG A 91 -12.46 4.47 12.53
CA ARG A 91 -11.17 4.84 13.12
C ARG A 91 -10.72 3.82 14.18
N ARG A 92 -11.63 3.31 15.00
CA ARG A 92 -11.34 2.26 15.98
C ARG A 92 -11.00 0.93 15.30
N GLU A 93 -11.72 0.56 14.23
CA GLU A 93 -11.40 -0.61 13.40
C GLU A 93 -9.94 -0.56 12.90
N LEU A 94 -9.48 0.60 12.42
CA LEU A 94 -8.09 0.81 12.03
C LEU A 94 -7.11 0.60 13.20
N THR A 95 -7.41 1.16 14.37
CA THR A 95 -6.48 1.13 15.49
C THR A 95 -6.42 -0.20 16.23
N ASP A 96 -7.54 -0.93 16.25
CA ASP A 96 -7.68 -2.22 16.93
C ASP A 96 -7.09 -3.38 16.10
N GLN A 97 -6.95 -3.18 14.79
CA GLN A 97 -6.22 -4.10 13.93
C GLN A 97 -4.73 -4.15 14.34
N GLU A 98 -4.19 -5.37 14.44
CA GLU A 98 -2.75 -5.58 14.59
C GLU A 98 -2.06 -5.28 13.27
N TRP A 99 -1.06 -4.40 13.30
CA TRP A 99 -0.28 -3.99 12.13
C TRP A 99 1.20 -4.39 12.33
N PRO A 100 1.87 -4.90 11.29
CA PRO A 100 3.30 -5.12 11.33
C PRO A 100 4.05 -3.79 11.38
N ASP A 101 5.28 -3.79 11.90
CA ASP A 101 6.11 -2.59 12.02
C ASP A 101 6.29 -1.83 10.70
N CYS A 102 6.34 -2.58 9.60
CA CYS A 102 6.48 -1.98 8.26
C CYS A 102 5.26 -1.14 7.84
N ALA A 103 4.09 -1.37 8.44
CA ALA A 103 2.86 -0.62 8.22
C ALA A 103 2.56 0.40 9.33
N ALA A 104 3.37 0.47 10.40
CA ALA A 104 3.10 1.30 11.57
C ALA A 104 2.97 2.80 11.21
N LYS A 105 3.86 3.32 10.36
CA LYS A 105 3.81 4.72 9.92
C LYS A 105 2.57 5.04 9.08
N ALA A 106 2.15 4.09 8.24
CA ALA A 106 0.93 4.26 7.45
C ALA A 106 -0.31 4.28 8.36
N LYS A 107 -0.36 3.38 9.35
CA LYS A 107 -1.42 3.37 10.38
C LYS A 107 -1.46 4.70 11.14
N GLU A 108 -0.32 5.17 11.63
CA GLU A 108 -0.19 6.42 12.37
C GLU A 108 -0.71 7.60 11.53
N SER A 109 -0.19 7.78 10.32
CA SER A 109 -0.62 8.88 9.43
C SER A 109 -2.10 8.82 9.09
N LEU A 110 -2.66 7.63 8.85
CA LEU A 110 -4.09 7.49 8.57
C LEU A 110 -4.94 7.79 9.82
N THR A 111 -4.46 7.40 11.01
CA THR A 111 -5.15 7.68 12.27
C THR A 111 -5.20 9.19 12.53
N GLU A 112 -4.08 9.90 12.36
CA GLU A 112 -4.01 11.36 12.52
C GLU A 112 -4.93 12.09 11.53
N SER A 113 -5.02 11.61 10.29
CA SER A 113 -5.96 12.08 9.29
C SER A 113 -7.42 11.96 9.75
N MET A 114 -7.78 10.77 10.21
CA MET A 114 -9.13 10.45 10.68
C MET A 114 -9.51 11.28 11.90
N ASP A 115 -8.60 11.40 12.87
CA ASP A 115 -8.80 12.19 14.09
C ASP A 115 -9.01 13.67 13.75
N SER A 116 -8.18 14.23 12.86
CA SER A 116 -8.32 15.63 12.41
C SER A 116 -9.67 15.90 11.73
N MET A 117 -10.13 14.99 10.87
CA MET A 117 -11.45 15.11 10.23
C MET A 117 -12.60 15.02 11.24
N ILE A 118 -12.53 14.09 12.19
CA ILE A 118 -13.53 13.94 13.26
C ILE A 118 -13.59 15.22 14.10
N ASP A 119 -12.43 15.76 14.49
CA ASP A 119 -12.34 17.01 15.24
C ASP A 119 -12.93 18.19 14.44
N GLY A 120 -12.72 18.22 13.12
CA GLY A 120 -13.37 19.20 12.23
C GLY A 120 -14.90 19.11 12.26
N PHE A 121 -15.46 17.90 12.22
CA PHE A 121 -16.91 17.71 12.32
C PHE A 121 -17.45 18.04 13.72
N ILE A 122 -16.71 17.71 14.78
CA ILE A 122 -17.08 18.07 16.16
C ILE A 122 -17.04 19.59 16.33
N ALA A 123 -15.99 20.26 15.84
CA ALA A 123 -15.89 21.71 15.83
C ALA A 123 -17.03 22.35 15.03
N PHE A 124 -17.43 21.71 13.92
CA PHE A 124 -18.59 22.14 13.16
C PHE A 124 -19.91 21.99 13.93
N LEU A 125 -20.06 21.06 14.87
CA LEU A 125 -21.28 20.96 15.68
C LEU A 125 -21.48 22.18 16.59
N ASP A 126 -20.38 22.79 17.05
CA ASP A 126 -20.41 24.00 17.86
C ASP A 126 -20.73 25.23 17.01
N SER A 127 -21.75 25.99 17.42
CA SER A 127 -22.17 27.21 16.73
C SER A 127 -21.22 28.38 16.93
N ASP A 128 -20.38 28.33 17.97
CA ASP A 128 -19.52 29.43 18.36
C ASP A 128 -18.17 29.39 17.62
N ASN A 129 -17.85 28.26 17.00
CA ASN A 129 -16.66 28.09 16.18
C ASN A 129 -16.80 28.79 14.82
N SER A 130 -15.72 29.45 14.40
CA SER A 130 -15.65 30.08 13.07
C SER A 130 -15.44 29.05 11.96
N ASP A 131 -15.93 29.34 10.76
CA ASP A 131 -15.71 28.49 9.57
C ASP A 131 -14.22 28.28 9.27
N THR A 132 -13.37 29.26 9.61
CA THR A 132 -11.90 29.16 9.47
C THR A 132 -11.30 28.13 10.43
N PHE A 133 -11.86 28.01 11.63
CA PHE A 133 -11.44 27.01 12.61
C PHE A 133 -11.84 25.61 12.16
N VAL A 134 -13.07 25.44 11.66
CA VAL A 134 -13.56 24.18 11.10
C VAL A 134 -12.72 23.76 9.88
N SER A 135 -12.45 24.69 8.96
CA SER A 135 -11.68 24.37 7.75
C SER A 135 -10.24 23.98 8.05
N PHE A 136 -9.61 24.54 9.09
CA PHE A 136 -8.27 24.14 9.52
C PHE A 136 -8.16 22.64 9.79
N TYR A 137 -9.08 22.07 10.57
CA TYR A 137 -9.09 20.64 10.88
C TYR A 137 -9.35 19.77 9.65
N ILE A 138 -10.30 20.18 8.81
CA ILE A 138 -10.63 19.43 7.59
C ILE A 138 -9.44 19.43 6.62
N GLU A 139 -8.77 20.57 6.45
CA GLU A 139 -7.59 20.67 5.59
C GLU A 139 -6.40 19.88 6.17
N GLU A 140 -6.21 19.86 7.49
CA GLU A 140 -5.20 19.01 8.13
C GLU A 140 -5.48 17.52 7.87
N GLY A 141 -6.73 17.10 8.03
CA GLY A 141 -7.16 15.74 7.71
C GLY A 141 -6.82 15.32 6.27
N LYS A 142 -7.05 16.21 5.30
CA LYS A 142 -6.78 15.94 3.88
C LYS A 142 -5.30 15.68 3.57
N LYS A 143 -4.36 16.36 4.25
CA LYS A 143 -2.92 16.23 3.96
C LYS A 143 -2.41 14.80 4.07
N HIS A 144 -2.96 14.05 5.02
CA HIS A 144 -2.53 12.68 5.30
C HIS A 144 -3.26 11.64 4.43
N MET A 145 -4.42 11.96 3.85
CA MET A 145 -5.13 11.05 2.94
C MET A 145 -4.47 10.96 1.56
N THR A 146 -3.73 11.99 1.11
CA THR A 146 -3.11 11.98 -0.22
C THR A 146 -2.00 10.93 -0.39
N MET A 147 -1.55 10.30 0.71
CA MET A 147 -0.53 9.25 0.66
C MET A 147 -1.08 7.89 0.21
N PHE A 148 -2.40 7.72 0.23
CA PHE A 148 -3.08 6.47 -0.11
C PHE A 148 -3.72 6.49 -1.52
N HIS A 149 -3.44 7.54 -2.31
CA HIS A 149 -4.12 7.88 -3.55
C HIS A 149 -3.25 7.74 -4.81
#